data_AF-A0A7V3ELV4-F1
#
_entry.id   AF-A0A7V3ELV4-F1
#
_cell.length_a   1.000
_cell.length_b   1.000
_cell.length_c   1.000
_cell.angle_alpha   90.00
_cell.angle_beta   90.00
_cell.angle_gamma   90.00
#
_symmetry.space_group_name_H-M   'P 1'
#
loop_
_entity.id
_entity.type
_entity.pdbx_description
1 polymer ?
#
loop_
_entity_poly.entity_id
_entity_poly.type
_entity_poly.pdbx_seq_one_letter_code
_entity_poly.pdbx_strand_id
1 'polypeptide(L)'
;MDWSHPQILWPILPLSFAWLALALVARSRRRQAVDAFVAAGMRPRIVPADSPARFWIKALLWEVGLVCSLVALAGPRFGTYFEHVKPR
;
A
#
# COMPACT_ATOMS: atom_id res chain seq x y z
N MET A 1 -25.60 5.64 -3.19
CA MET A 1 -24.44 4.78 -3.43
C MET A 1 -24.15 4.16 -2.08
N ASP A 2 -24.56 2.91 -1.92
CA ASP A 2 -24.66 2.32 -0.59
C ASP A 2 -23.44 1.46 -0.34
N TRP A 3 -22.89 1.56 0.86
CA TRP A 3 -21.72 0.81 1.28
C TRP A 3 -22.16 -0.17 2.34
N SER A 4 -21.82 -1.45 2.17
CA SER A 4 -22.15 -2.47 3.17
C SER A 4 -21.42 -2.23 4.49
N HIS A 5 -20.16 -1.79 4.42
CA HIS A 5 -19.30 -1.59 5.59
C HIS A 5 -18.44 -0.31 5.45
N PRO A 6 -19.04 0.89 5.57
CA PRO A 6 -18.31 2.15 5.39
C PRO A 6 -17.17 2.36 6.39
N GLN A 7 -17.24 1.76 7.58
CA GLN A 7 -16.19 1.83 8.60
C GLN A 7 -14.83 1.26 8.14
N ILE A 8 -14.82 0.41 7.12
CA ILE A 8 -13.60 -0.20 6.56
C ILE A 8 -12.77 0.84 5.77
N LEU A 9 -13.34 1.99 5.43
CA LEU A 9 -12.63 3.08 4.76
C LEU A 9 -11.76 3.90 5.71
N TRP A 10 -12.09 3.95 7.01
CA TRP A 10 -11.29 4.68 8.00
C TRP A 10 -9.83 4.21 8.12
N PRO A 11 -9.52 2.90 8.12
CA PRO A 11 -8.14 2.47 8.21
C PRO A 11 -7.30 2.76 6.96
N ILE A 12 -7.87 3.23 5.85
CA ILE A 12 -7.10 3.56 4.63
C ILE A 12 -5.93 4.47 4.98
N LEU A 13 -6.19 5.64 5.57
CA LEU A 13 -5.14 6.62 5.91
C LEU A 13 -4.06 6.07 6.85
N PRO A 14 -4.37 5.51 8.04
CA PRO A 14 -3.33 5.01 8.93
C PRO A 14 -2.58 3.80 8.35
N LEU A 15 -3.25 2.94 7.55
CA LEU A 15 -2.63 1.77 6.96
C LEU A 15 -1.69 2.15 5.80
N SER A 16 -2.12 3.08 4.94
CA SER A 16 -1.30 3.73 3.91
C SER A 16 -0.05 4.36 4.50
N PHE A 17 -0.23 5.16 5.57
CA PHE A 17 0.90 5.81 6.23
C PHE A 17 1.86 4.80 6.86
N ALA A 18 1.33 3.79 7.56
CA ALA A 18 2.14 2.74 8.17
C ALA A 18 2.93 1.94 7.12
N TRP A 19 2.31 1.61 5.99
CA TRP A 19 2.97 0.95 4.87
C TRP A 19 4.10 1.79 4.28
N LEU A 20 3.84 3.07 4.00
CA LEU A 20 4.85 3.99 3.47
C LEU A 20 6.03 4.14 4.44
N ALA A 21 5.74 4.31 5.73
CA ALA A 21 6.76 4.39 6.78
C ALA A 21 7.61 3.10 6.82
N LEU A 22 6.97 1.94 6.77
CA LEU A 22 7.67 0.65 6.73
C LEU A 22 8.55 0.51 5.48
N ALA A 23 8.07 0.94 4.32
CA ALA A 23 8.83 0.90 3.07
C ALA A 23 10.08 1.79 3.14
N LEU A 24 9.97 2.98 3.74
CA LEU A 24 11.09 3.91 3.95
C LEU A 24 12.11 3.36 4.95
N VAL A 25 11.64 2.80 6.06
CA VAL A 25 12.52 2.17 7.07
C VAL A 25 13.22 0.93 6.51
N ALA A 26 12.51 0.10 5.74
CA ALA A 26 13.11 -1.06 5.07
C ALA A 26 14.20 -0.61 4.08
N ARG A 27 13.98 0.50 3.37
CA ARG A 27 14.98 1.08 2.47
C ARG A 27 16.20 1.61 3.23
N SER A 28 16.01 2.33 4.32
CA SER A 28 17.12 2.88 5.12
C SER A 28 17.93 1.76 5.77
N ARG A 29 17.27 0.75 6.34
CA ARG A 29 17.92 -0.43 6.93
C ARG A 29 18.71 -1.23 5.89
N ARG A 30 18.20 -1.38 4.67
CA ARG A 30 18.96 -2.02 3.58
C ARG A 30 20.23 -1.25 3.24
N ARG A 31 20.17 0.08 3.19
CA ARG A 31 21.37 0.91 2.95
C ARG A 31 22.39 0.75 4.07
N GLN A 32 21.95 0.82 5.32
CA GLN A 32 22.80 0.61 6.50
C GLN A 32 23.44 -0.78 6.54
N ALA A 33 22.69 -1.83 6.22
CA ALA A 33 23.24 -3.18 6.13
C ALA A 33 24.31 -3.28 5.03
N VAL A 34 24.06 -2.67 3.87
CA VAL A 34 25.06 -2.62 2.80
C VAL A 34 26.31 -1.85 3.22
N ASP A 35 26.18 -0.73 3.95
CA ASP A 35 27.31 0.00 4.54
C ASP A 35 28.12 -0.87 5.52
N ALA A 36 27.44 -1.68 6.34
CA ALA A 36 28.08 -2.52 7.34
C ALA A 36 28.80 -3.75 6.75
N PHE A 37 28.27 -4.33 5.68
CA PHE A 37 28.80 -5.58 5.11
C PHE A 37 29.81 -5.39 3.98
N VAL A 38 29.82 -4.23 3.30
CA VAL A 38 30.63 -4.05 2.08
C VAL A 38 31.62 -2.91 2.25
N ALA A 39 32.92 -3.21 2.13
CA ALA A 39 33.96 -2.19 2.05
C ALA A 39 33.64 -1.19 0.91
N ALA A 40 33.80 0.11 1.17
CA ALA A 40 33.31 1.18 0.29
C ALA A 40 33.70 1.03 -1.20
N GLY A 41 34.87 0.46 -1.49
CA GLY A 41 35.34 0.21 -2.86
C GLY A 41 34.68 -0.97 -3.60
N MET A 42 34.08 -1.92 -2.89
CA MET A 42 33.43 -3.10 -3.51
C MET A 42 31.93 -2.91 -3.77
N ARG A 43 31.32 -1.88 -3.19
CA ARG A 43 29.89 -1.55 -3.33
C ARG A 43 29.35 -1.62 -4.77
N PRO A 44 29.95 -0.94 -5.77
CA PRO A 44 29.38 -0.89 -7.12
C PRO A 44 29.46 -2.23 -7.88
N ARG A 45 30.26 -3.20 -7.40
CA ARG A 45 30.40 -4.52 -8.03
C ARG A 45 29.51 -5.58 -7.39
N ILE A 46 29.17 -5.42 -6.11
CA ILE A 46 28.44 -6.43 -5.33
C ILE A 46 26.94 -6.05 -5.23
N VAL A 47 26.63 -4.77 -5.14
CA VAL A 47 25.26 -4.31 -4.86
C VAL A 47 24.62 -3.78 -6.15
N PRO A 48 23.43 -4.27 -6.52
CA PRO A 48 22.71 -3.72 -7.66
C PRO A 48 22.38 -2.24 -7.46
N ALA A 49 22.42 -1.46 -8.55
CA ALA A 49 22.18 -0.04 -8.51
C ALA A 49 20.81 0.30 -7.86
N ASP A 50 20.83 1.15 -6.83
CA ASP A 50 19.62 1.60 -6.14
C ASP A 50 18.87 2.60 -7.04
N SER A 51 17.80 2.15 -7.70
CA SER A 51 16.95 3.02 -8.53
C SER A 51 15.81 3.59 -7.68
N PRO A 52 15.80 4.91 -7.39
CA PRO A 52 14.70 5.53 -6.65
C PRO A 52 13.37 5.45 -7.41
N ALA A 53 13.38 5.52 -8.74
CA ALA A 53 12.18 5.38 -9.56
C ALA A 53 11.54 3.99 -9.41
N ARG A 54 12.35 2.93 -9.46
CA ARG A 54 11.86 1.55 -9.28
C ARG A 54 11.25 1.35 -7.89
N PHE A 55 11.85 1.94 -6.87
CA PHE A 55 11.30 1.92 -5.51
C PHE A 55 9.93 2.60 -5.45
N TRP A 56 9.82 3.83 -5.97
CA TRP A 56 8.56 4.59 -5.93
C TRP A 56 7.44 3.95 -6.74
N ILE A 57 7.75 3.43 -7.93
CA ILE A 57 6.77 2.71 -8.75
C ILE A 57 6.25 1.48 -8.00
N LYS A 58 7.15 0.68 -7.41
CA LYS A 58 6.74 -0.51 -6.65
C LYS A 58 5.92 -0.12 -5.42
N ALA A 59 6.33 0.91 -4.69
CA ALA A 59 5.62 1.39 -3.51
C ALA A 59 4.19 1.86 -3.87
N LEU A 60 4.05 2.66 -4.92
CA LEU A 60 2.75 3.12 -5.45
C LEU A 60 1.86 1.96 -5.89
N LEU A 61 2.42 0.95 -6.56
CA LEU A 61 1.65 -0.20 -7.00
C LEU A 61 1.06 -0.99 -5.82
N TRP A 62 1.86 -1.15 -4.76
CA TRP A 62 1.40 -1.77 -3.51
C TRP A 62 0.35 -0.92 -2.79
N GLU A 63 0.56 0.40 -2.76
CA GLU A 63 -0.37 1.36 -2.16
C GLU A 63 -1.74 1.31 -2.84
N VAL A 64 -1.77 1.37 -4.17
CA VAL A 64 -3.00 1.27 -4.95
C VAL A 64 -3.68 -0.07 -4.73
N GLY A 65 -2.92 -1.18 -4.70
CA GLY A 65 -3.45 -2.50 -4.40
C GLY A 65 -4.15 -2.55 -3.04
N LEU A 66 -3.52 -2.01 -2.01
CA LEU A 66 -4.04 -1.96 -0.65
C LEU A 66 -5.34 -1.13 -0.56
N VAL A 67 -5.35 0.05 -1.17
CA VAL A 67 -6.55 0.90 -1.23
C VAL A 67 -7.69 0.19 -1.96
N CYS A 68 -7.41 -0.39 -3.13
CA CYS A 68 -8.39 -1.16 -3.90
C CYS A 68 -8.95 -2.34 -3.11
N SER A 69 -8.11 -3.07 -2.36
CA SER A 69 -8.57 -4.15 -1.48
C SER A 69 -9.50 -3.66 -0.37
N LEU A 70 -9.19 -2.53 0.26
CA LEU A 70 -10.06 -1.94 1.28
C LEU A 70 -11.39 -1.45 0.69
N VAL A 71 -11.36 -0.82 -0.48
CA VAL A 71 -12.58 -0.40 -1.20
C VAL A 71 -13.43 -1.62 -1.57
N ALA A 72 -12.83 -2.69 -2.10
CA ALA A 72 -13.53 -3.92 -2.41
C ALA A 72 -14.17 -4.53 -1.15
N LEU A 73 -13.46 -4.51 -0.02
CA LEU A 73 -13.95 -5.02 1.26
C LEU A 73 -15.09 -4.17 1.86
N ALA A 74 -15.07 -2.85 1.65
CA ALA A 74 -16.14 -1.96 2.06
C ALA A 74 -17.47 -2.22 1.31
N GLY A 75 -17.40 -2.95 0.18
CA GLY A 75 -18.56 -3.47 -0.55
C GLY A 75 -19.41 -2.37 -1.16
N PRO A 76 -18.89 -1.61 -2.15
CA PRO A 76 -19.65 -0.58 -2.82
C PRO A 76 -20.79 -1.22 -3.64
N ARG A 77 -22.03 -0.84 -3.36
CA ARG A 77 -23.21 -1.28 -4.10
C ARG A 77 -23.62 -0.17 -5.06
N PHE A 78 -23.53 -0.48 -6.35
CA PHE A 78 -23.99 0.38 -7.43
C PHE A 78 -25.32 -0.17 -7.95
N GLY A 79 -26.37 0.67 -7.99
CA GLY A 79 -27.65 0.29 -8.63
C GLY A 79 -28.62 -0.54 -7.79
N THR A 80 -28.58 -0.45 -6.46
CA THR A 80 -29.59 -1.10 -5.60
C THR A 80 -30.93 -0.37 -5.67
N TYR A 81 -31.92 -1.00 -6.32
CA TYR A 81 -33.32 -0.58 -6.30
C TYR A 81 -34.03 -1.30 -5.13
N PHE A 82 -34.42 -0.57 -4.10
CA PHE A 82 -35.19 -1.14 -3.00
C PHE A 82 -36.68 -1.09 -3.37
N GLU A 83 -37.27 -2.23 -3.67
CA GLU A 83 -38.72 -2.33 -3.85
C GLU A 83 -39.38 -2.36 -2.47
N HIS A 84 -40.17 -1.34 -2.15
CA HIS A 84 -40.95 -1.31 -0.91
C HIS A 84 -42.15 -2.25 -1.04
N VAL A 85 -41.98 -3.48 -0.56
CA VAL A 85 -43.09 -4.42 -0.41
C VAL A 85 -43.96 -3.96 0.77
N LYS A 86 -45.15 -3.40 0.49
CA LYS A 86 -46.16 -3.17 1.52
C LYS A 86 -46.83 -4.50 1.86
N PRO A 87 -46.78 -4.97 3.13
CA PRO A 87 -47.55 -6.13 3.53
C PRO A 87 -49.06 -5.82 3.42
N ARG A 88 -49.82 -6.75 2.86
CA ARG A 88 -51.30 -6.73 2.83
C ARG A 88 -51.87 -7.17 4.16
#